data_AF-A0A1Q1NII4-F1
#
_entry.id   AF-A0A1Q1NII4-F1
#
_cell.length_a   1.000
_cell.length_b   1.000
_cell.length_c   1.000
_cell.angle_alpha   90.00
_cell.angle_beta   90.00
_cell.angle_gamma   90.00
#
_symmetry.space_group_name_H-M   'P 1'
#
loop_
_entity.id
_entity.type
_entity.pdbx_description
1 polymer ?
#
loop_
_entity_poly.entity_id
_entity_poly.type
_entity_poly.pdbx_seq_one_letter_code
_entity_poly.pdbx_strand_id
1 'polypeptide(L)'
;MLKKQNVALIILASYVAMIGILVVVVCPLIDEKLGFGWTEPYDEYGVNHQLPVPIWLPFPSDEGFSHWFSFFFIEGGGGAMICLSIGGTALLFTCLSGGLVLEQKRLVLSIGD
;
A
#
# COMPACT_ATOMS: atom_id res chain seq x y z
N MET A 1 8.09 29.09 0.60
CA MET A 1 7.29 27.94 1.10
C MET A 1 7.16 26.82 0.07
N LEU A 2 6.72 27.11 -1.17
CA LEU A 2 6.55 26.12 -2.27
C LEU A 2 7.73 25.16 -2.51
N LYS A 3 8.99 25.62 -2.44
CA LYS A 3 10.17 24.74 -2.62
C LYS A 3 10.28 23.64 -1.57
N LYS A 4 9.93 23.89 -0.30
CA LYS A 4 10.02 22.87 0.77
C LYS A 4 8.90 21.82 0.63
N GLN A 5 7.71 22.26 0.23
CA GLN A 5 6.55 21.40 0.05
C GLN A 5 6.71 20.46 -1.17
N ASN A 6 7.26 20.98 -2.27
CA ASN A 6 7.58 20.17 -3.45
C ASN A 6 8.66 19.12 -3.16
N VAL A 7 9.68 19.46 -2.38
CA VAL A 7 10.72 18.51 -1.95
C VAL A 7 10.12 17.43 -1.05
N ALA A 8 9.22 17.78 -0.11
CA ALA A 8 8.53 16.81 0.72
C ALA A 8 7.66 15.84 -0.10
N LEU A 9 6.97 16.33 -1.14
CA LEU A 9 6.19 15.49 -2.05
C LEU A 9 7.05 14.53 -2.87
N ILE A 10 8.23 14.98 -3.34
CA ILE A 10 9.18 14.12 -4.07
C ILE A 10 9.72 13.01 -3.17
N ILE A 11 10.07 13.34 -1.91
CA ILE A 11 10.55 12.36 -0.93
C ILE A 11 9.45 11.34 -0.60
N LEU A 12 8.20 11.80 -0.49
CA LEU A 12 7.06 10.91 -0.25
C LEU A 12 6.86 9.95 -1.44
N ALA A 13 6.90 10.48 -2.67
CA ALA A 13 6.75 9.67 -3.88
C ALA A 13 7.86 8.63 -4.04
N SER A 14 9.11 8.98 -3.73
CA SER A 14 10.23 8.03 -3.78
C SER A 14 10.11 6.95 -2.70
N TYR A 15 9.61 7.28 -1.51
CA TYR A 15 9.38 6.31 -0.45
C TYR A 15 8.28 5.28 -0.83
N VAL A 16 7.18 5.74 -1.42
CA VAL A 16 6.10 4.85 -1.91
C VAL A 16 6.61 3.95 -3.04
N ALA A 17 7.40 4.49 -3.97
CA ALA A 17 8.00 3.70 -5.05
C ALA A 17 8.96 2.62 -4.52
N MET A 18 9.77 2.95 -3.52
CA MET A 18 10.67 2.01 -2.84
C MET A 18 9.91 0.86 -2.17
N ILE A 19 8.81 1.15 -1.46
CA ILE A 19 7.97 0.12 -0.84
C ILE A 19 7.35 -0.79 -1.91
N GLY A 20 6.84 -0.21 -3.00
CA GLY A 20 6.27 -0.97 -4.10
C GLY A 20 7.28 -1.96 -4.72
N ILE A 21 8.51 -1.52 -4.96
CA ILE A 21 9.58 -2.39 -5.48
C ILE A 21 9.93 -3.49 -4.48
N LEU A 22 9.98 -3.17 -3.19
CA LEU A 22 10.32 -4.15 -2.15
C LEU A 22 9.28 -5.26 -2.06
N VAL A 23 7.99 -4.92 -2.08
CA VAL A 23 6.91 -5.91 -2.01
C VAL A 23 6.82 -6.75 -3.29
N VAL A 24 6.94 -6.12 -4.47
CA VAL A 24 6.74 -6.81 -5.75
C VAL A 24 7.94 -7.66 -6.17
N VAL A 25 9.16 -7.23 -5.84
CA VAL A 25 10.39 -7.89 -6.34
C VAL A 25 11.14 -8.58 -5.21
N VAL A 26 11.32 -7.91 -4.07
CA VAL A 26 12.20 -8.40 -3.02
C VAL A 26 11.53 -9.50 -2.19
N CYS A 27 10.25 -9.36 -1.82
CA CYS A 27 9.52 -10.40 -1.10
C CYS A 27 9.50 -11.75 -1.86
N PRO A 28 9.09 -11.82 -3.15
CA PRO A 28 9.10 -13.10 -3.85
C PRO A 28 10.51 -13.71 -4.01
N LEU A 29 11.55 -12.89 -4.18
CA LEU A 29 12.94 -13.38 -4.23
C LEU A 29 13.40 -13.92 -2.87
N ILE A 30 12.99 -13.30 -1.77
CA ILE A 30 13.28 -13.79 -0.41
C ILE A 30 12.57 -15.13 -0.16
N ASP A 31 11.29 -15.23 -0.53
CA ASP A 31 10.51 -16.45 -0.36
C ASP A 31 11.07 -17.62 -1.19
N GLU A 32 11.53 -17.35 -2.42
CA GLU A 32 12.22 -18.34 -3.26
C GLU A 32 13.56 -18.79 -2.64
N LYS A 33 14.32 -17.88 -2.04
CA LYS A 33 15.63 -18.19 -1.43
C LYS A 33 15.54 -18.86 -0.05
N LEU A 34 14.48 -18.59 0.70
CA LEU A 34 14.27 -19.19 2.03
C LEU A 34 13.68 -20.62 1.97
N GLY A 35 13.37 -21.14 0.78
CA GLY A 35 12.93 -22.52 0.62
C GLY A 35 11.50 -22.80 1.10
N PHE A 36 10.71 -21.74 1.33
CA PHE A 36 9.25 -21.83 1.58
C PHE A 36 8.44 -21.85 0.27
N GLY A 37 9.10 -22.06 -0.87
CA GLY A 37 8.44 -22.19 -2.16
C GLY A 37 7.57 -23.43 -2.17
N TRP A 38 6.27 -23.23 -2.02
CA TRP A 38 5.26 -24.24 -2.32
C TRP A 38 5.47 -24.68 -3.77
N THR A 39 5.74 -25.97 -3.97
CA THR A 39 5.94 -26.53 -5.30
C THR A 39 4.63 -26.76 -6.04
N GLU A 40 3.52 -26.89 -5.29
CA GLU A 40 2.19 -27.04 -5.84
C GLU A 40 1.47 -25.69 -5.90
N PRO A 41 0.72 -25.41 -6.99
CA PRO A 41 0.03 -24.13 -7.17
C PRO A 41 -1.10 -23.92 -6.15
N TYR A 42 -1.74 -24.99 -5.68
CA TYR A 42 -2.85 -24.94 -4.73
C TYR A 42 -2.60 -25.81 -3.50
N ASP A 43 -3.08 -25.34 -2.35
CA ASP A 43 -3.19 -26.14 -1.12
C ASP A 43 -4.41 -27.09 -1.16
N GLU A 44 -4.53 -28.00 -0.19
CA GLU A 44 -5.66 -28.91 0.03
C GLU A 44 -7.02 -28.18 0.13
N TYR A 45 -6.98 -26.89 0.49
CA TYR A 45 -8.14 -26.00 0.57
C TYR A 45 -8.41 -25.19 -0.71
N GLY A 46 -7.63 -25.40 -1.77
CA GLY A 46 -7.75 -24.67 -3.05
C GLY A 46 -7.22 -23.23 -3.00
N VAL A 47 -6.38 -22.89 -2.03
CA VAL A 47 -5.73 -21.58 -1.90
C VAL A 47 -4.54 -21.53 -2.86
N ASN A 48 -4.45 -20.49 -3.68
CA ASN A 48 -3.33 -20.34 -4.62
C ASN A 48 -2.13 -19.72 -3.92
N HIS A 49 -1.00 -20.44 -3.89
CA HIS A 49 0.25 -20.01 -3.26
C HIS A 49 1.24 -19.36 -4.23
N GLN A 50 0.96 -19.36 -5.54
CA GLN A 50 1.79 -18.67 -6.54
C GLN A 50 1.49 -17.16 -6.60
N LEU A 51 0.39 -16.73 -6.01
CA LEU A 51 0.09 -15.30 -5.88
C LEU A 51 0.87 -14.68 -4.70
N PRO A 52 1.28 -13.40 -4.80
CA PRO A 52 1.99 -12.68 -3.73
C PRO A 52 1.28 -12.72 -2.37
N VAL A 53 -0.06 -12.72 -2.38
CA VAL A 53 -0.87 -12.95 -1.21
C VAL A 53 -1.65 -14.25 -1.40
N PRO A 54 -1.43 -15.29 -0.57
CA PRO A 54 -2.18 -16.53 -0.70
C PRO A 54 -3.67 -16.31 -0.48
N ILE A 55 -4.48 -16.49 -1.51
CA ILE A 55 -5.93 -16.30 -1.48
C ILE A 55 -6.67 -17.44 -2.18
N TRP A 56 -7.88 -17.72 -1.69
CA TRP A 56 -8.81 -18.60 -2.38
C TRP A 56 -9.63 -17.79 -3.38
N LEU A 57 -9.67 -18.27 -4.63
CA LEU A 57 -10.46 -17.66 -5.70
C LEU A 57 -11.43 -18.70 -6.27
N PRO A 58 -12.66 -18.30 -6.67
CA PRO A 58 -13.65 -19.22 -7.22
C PRO A 58 -13.35 -19.65 -8.67
N PHE A 59 -12.11 -19.44 -9.14
CA PHE A 59 -11.62 -19.80 -10.47
C PHE A 59 -10.12 -20.11 -10.41
N PRO A 60 -9.59 -20.95 -11.32
CA PRO A 60 -8.18 -21.25 -11.36
C PRO A 60 -7.36 -20.01 -11.76
N SER A 61 -6.39 -19.65 -10.94
CA SER A 61 -5.52 -18.46 -11.02
C SER A 61 -4.03 -18.80 -11.02
N ASP A 62 -3.68 -20.06 -11.22
CA ASP A 62 -2.33 -20.59 -11.25
C ASP A 62 -1.58 -20.17 -12.52
N GLU A 63 -2.21 -20.27 -13.70
CA GLU A 63 -1.52 -20.02 -14.96
C GLU A 63 -2.26 -19.07 -15.91
N GLY A 64 -1.49 -18.46 -16.82
CA GLY A 64 -2.02 -17.71 -17.95
C GLY A 64 -2.71 -16.39 -17.59
N PHE A 65 -3.82 -16.10 -18.27
CA PHE A 65 -4.52 -14.82 -18.14
C PHE A 65 -5.16 -14.63 -16.75
N SER A 66 -5.70 -15.70 -16.15
CA SER A 66 -6.35 -15.63 -14.84
C SER A 66 -5.37 -15.34 -13.71
N HIS A 67 -4.12 -15.82 -13.82
CA HIS A 67 -3.04 -15.47 -12.91
C HIS A 67 -2.74 -13.96 -12.95
N TRP A 68 -2.45 -13.42 -14.14
CA TRP A 68 -2.16 -12.00 -14.30
C TRP A 68 -3.34 -11.10 -13.94
N PHE A 69 -4.57 -11.53 -14.22
CA PHE A 69 -5.77 -10.81 -13.79
C PHE A 69 -5.87 -10.75 -12.26
N SER A 70 -5.67 -11.88 -11.58
CA SER A 70 -5.72 -11.95 -10.11
C SER A 70 -4.61 -11.11 -9.47
N PHE A 71 -3.38 -11.25 -9.97
CA PHE A 71 -2.23 -10.48 -9.53
C PHE A 71 -2.44 -8.96 -9.69
N PHE A 72 -2.76 -8.49 -10.90
CA PHE A 72 -2.83 -7.04 -11.15
C PHE A 72 -4.10 -6.40 -10.62
N PHE A 73 -5.26 -7.01 -10.85
CA PHE A 73 -6.54 -6.34 -10.57
C PHE A 73 -7.05 -6.64 -9.17
N ILE A 74 -7.00 -7.91 -8.74
CA ILE A 74 -7.53 -8.27 -7.42
C ILE A 74 -6.55 -7.85 -6.34
N GLU A 75 -5.30 -8.30 -6.42
CA GLU A 75 -4.30 -7.98 -5.40
C GLU A 75 -3.68 -6.60 -5.59
N GLY A 76 -3.18 -6.29 -6.79
CA GLY A 76 -2.60 -4.98 -7.07
C GLY A 76 -3.61 -3.85 -6.92
N GLY A 77 -4.76 -3.97 -7.59
CA GLY A 77 -5.85 -3.00 -7.52
C GLY A 77 -6.49 -2.92 -6.13
N GLY A 78 -6.80 -4.06 -5.51
CA GLY A 78 -7.35 -4.12 -4.16
C GLY A 78 -6.40 -3.53 -3.11
N GLY A 79 -5.12 -3.90 -3.18
CA GLY A 79 -4.07 -3.35 -2.32
C GLY A 79 -3.89 -1.85 -2.48
N ALA A 80 -3.89 -1.35 -3.72
CA ALA A 80 -3.81 0.09 -3.99
C ALA A 80 -5.00 0.85 -3.38
N MET A 81 -6.22 0.31 -3.50
CA MET A 81 -7.42 0.92 -2.92
C MET A 81 -7.36 0.97 -1.39
N ILE A 82 -6.93 -0.12 -0.74
CA ILE A 82 -6.74 -0.16 0.72
C ILE A 82 -5.71 0.90 1.16
N CYS A 83 -4.57 0.96 0.48
CA CYS A 83 -3.54 1.95 0.75
C CYS A 83 -4.05 3.39 0.58
N LEU A 84 -4.82 3.67 -0.47
CA LEU A 84 -5.43 4.98 -0.70
C LEU A 84 -6.48 5.32 0.36
N SER A 85 -7.28 4.36 0.82
CA SER A 85 -8.27 4.57 1.88
C SER A 85 -7.59 4.87 3.23
N ILE A 86 -6.60 4.08 3.63
CA ILE A 86 -5.87 4.29 4.89
C ILE A 86 -5.03 5.58 4.82
N GLY A 87 -4.30 5.79 3.73
CA GLY A 87 -3.51 7.00 3.53
C GLY A 87 -4.37 8.27 3.45
N GLY A 88 -5.51 8.19 2.75
CA GLY A 88 -6.45 9.30 2.61
C GLY A 88 -7.10 9.69 3.94
N THR A 89 -7.53 8.70 4.74
CA THR A 89 -8.10 8.97 6.08
C THR A 89 -7.08 9.58 7.04
N ALA A 90 -5.83 9.08 7.04
CA ALA A 90 -4.74 9.66 7.82
C ALA A 90 -4.43 11.11 7.42
N LEU A 91 -4.46 11.41 6.11
CA LEU A 91 -4.24 12.75 5.59
C LEU A 91 -5.36 13.71 6.00
N LEU A 92 -6.62 13.29 5.88
CA LEU A 92 -7.77 14.09 6.33
C LEU A 92 -7.70 14.41 7.83
N PHE A 93 -7.35 13.43 8.66
CA PHE A 93 -7.16 13.63 10.09
C PHE A 93 -6.04 14.64 10.39
N THR A 94 -4.92 14.54 9.66
CA THR A 94 -3.79 15.46 9.80
C THR A 94 -4.17 16.88 9.39
N CYS A 95 -4.91 17.05 8.30
CA CYS A 95 -5.39 18.37 7.86
C CYS A 95 -6.34 19.02 8.88
N LEU A 96 -7.28 18.23 9.43
CA LEU A 96 -8.22 18.72 10.45
C LEU A 96 -7.52 19.12 11.74
N SER A 97 -6.65 18.25 12.27
CA SER A 97 -5.89 18.54 13.48
C SER A 97 -4.95 19.74 13.31
N GLY A 98 -4.26 19.84 12.16
CA GLY A 98 -3.45 21.01 11.83
C GLY A 98 -4.25 22.32 11.75
N GLY A 99 -5.45 22.27 11.17
CA GLY A 99 -6.36 23.42 11.14
C GLY A 99 -6.80 23.88 12.53
N LEU A 100 -7.17 22.93 13.40
CA LEU A 100 -7.55 23.23 14.79
C LEU A 100 -6.41 23.88 15.58
N VAL A 101 -5.17 23.43 15.40
CA VAL A 101 -4.00 24.02 16.07
C VAL A 101 -3.79 25.48 15.63
N LEU A 102 -4.00 25.79 14.35
CA LEU A 102 -3.87 27.16 13.84
C LEU A 102 -4.95 28.09 14.43
N GLU A 103 -6.20 27.62 14.53
CA GLU A 103 -7.28 28.38 15.15
C GLU A 103 -7.03 28.58 16.65
N GLN A 104 -6.57 27.55 17.37
CA GLN A 104 -6.16 27.69 18.78
C GLN A 104 -5.06 28.73 18.95
N LYS A 105 -4.03 28.70 18.08
CA LYS A 105 -2.96 29.71 18.11
C LYS A 105 -3.51 31.12 17.89
N ARG A 106 -4.46 31.29 16.96
CA ARG A 106 -5.09 32.58 16.67
C ARG A 106 -5.89 33.10 17.88
N LEU A 107 -6.63 32.23 18.55
CA LEU A 107 -7.37 32.57 19.77
C LEU A 107 -6.44 33.00 20.90
N VAL A 108 -5.34 32.28 21.14
CA VAL A 108 -4.36 32.64 22.17
C VAL A 108 -3.76 34.02 21.92
N LEU A 109 -3.41 34.32 20.66
CA LEU A 109 -2.88 35.65 20.29
C LEU A 109 -3.92 36.75 20.49
N SER A 110 -5.19 36.49 20.19
CA SER A 110 -6.28 37.47 20.36
C SER A 110 -6.62 37.78 21.83
N ILE A 111 -6.20 36.95 22.79
CA ILE A 111 -6.41 37.20 24.23
C ILE A 111 -5.23 37.98 24.83
N GLY A 112 -4.06 37.91 24.18
CA GLY A 112 -2.84 38.60 24.62
C GLY A 112 -2.73 40.06 24.17
N ASP A 113 -3.53 40.47 23.18
CA ASP A 113 -3.76 41.88 22.79
C ASP A 113 -4.94 42.48 23.59
#